data_AF-A0A2V9BXL0-F1
#
_entry.id   AF-A0A2V9BXL0-F1
#
_cell.length_a   1.000
_cell.length_b   1.000
_cell.length_c   1.000
_cell.angle_alpha   90.00
_cell.angle_beta   90.00
_cell.angle_gamma   90.00
#
_symmetry.space_group_name_H-M   'P 1'
#
loop_
_entity.id
_entity.type
_entity.pdbx_description
1 polymer ?
#
loop_
_entity_poly.entity_id
_entity_poly.type
_entity_poly.pdbx_seq_one_letter_code
_entity_poly.pdbx_strand_id
1 'polypeptide(L)'
;MKTIRSVPLRVDAVALKRAKLPADFEVRGEVMMTRKAFEALNRQQERISGKIFVNPRNSAAGAVRVLDPTITASRKLDFFAYYLLVDGKVPFAKHSESLEVLRQLRFRASDDWKLCNGIQAVTAYCEEWDAKREKLPYEIDGVVIKVNATAIQNELGYTAKAPRWAMAFKYPARQETTVVNDILVNVGRTGALTPVAILEPVQVGGVTVSRSTLHNMDEIERLGVQIGDTVLIERAGEVIPHVLKVVKPGKNRKPFRMPKNCPECGSAIHHVEGEVAYRCVNAACPAKRKESILHFAGRHAMDIDGLGEKIVDQLVDKGMVKDVADLYALKEEEVAELERMAEKSAQNLLEEIEASRKNSLARLIFALGIQFVGERTGQLLAEHFSSLEELAAAKEEELEQVPEVGPKVAASIVEFFSEPANRQLIKKLAKAGVRPTAEKREVKSDKFAGKSFVFTGTLANRTREEAEAIVQQHGGKVSGSVSKKTDYVVVGTDPGSKYDKAKELGVAILSESEFEKLVGLK
;
A
#
# COMPACT_ATOMS: atom_id res chain seq x y z
N MET A 1 -7.61 -1.02 30.71
CA MET A 1 -6.57 -1.67 31.55
C MET A 1 -6.99 -1.84 33.00
N LYS A 2 -7.36 -0.78 33.76
CA LYS A 2 -7.73 -0.91 35.19
C LYS A 2 -8.88 -1.88 35.50
N THR A 3 -9.71 -2.21 34.51
CA THR A 3 -10.84 -3.14 34.60
C THR A 3 -10.44 -4.62 34.44
N ILE A 4 -9.19 -4.91 34.04
CA ILE A 4 -8.67 -6.25 33.84
C ILE A 4 -8.12 -6.77 35.17
N ARG A 5 -8.80 -7.73 35.77
CA ARG A 5 -8.52 -8.19 37.15
C ARG A 5 -7.14 -8.82 37.34
N SER A 6 -6.56 -9.38 36.28
CA SER A 6 -5.23 -10.00 36.33
C SER A 6 -4.08 -8.99 36.27
N VAL A 7 -4.37 -7.69 36.08
CA VAL A 7 -3.37 -6.62 36.14
C VAL A 7 -3.35 -6.05 37.56
N PRO A 8 -2.25 -6.22 38.32
CA PRO A 8 -2.15 -5.62 39.65
C PRO A 8 -2.15 -4.08 39.53
N LEU A 9 -3.02 -3.42 40.31
CA LEU A 9 -3.06 -1.94 40.37
C LEU A 9 -2.00 -1.37 41.31
N ARG A 10 -1.41 -2.22 42.16
CA ARG A 10 -0.35 -1.89 43.09
C ARG A 10 0.63 -3.05 43.15
N VAL A 11 1.91 -2.72 43.24
CA VAL A 11 2.97 -3.68 43.42
C VAL A 11 3.59 -3.44 44.80
N ASP A 12 3.90 -4.54 45.50
CA ASP A 12 4.43 -4.48 46.85
C ASP A 12 5.87 -3.90 46.87
N ALA A 13 6.10 -2.92 47.75
CA ALA A 13 7.39 -2.22 47.82
C ALA A 13 8.53 -3.12 48.30
N VAL A 14 8.24 -4.10 49.17
CA VAL A 14 9.23 -5.08 49.64
C VAL A 14 9.62 -6.01 48.48
N ALA A 15 8.65 -6.42 47.66
CA ALA A 15 8.88 -7.22 46.46
C ALA A 15 9.74 -6.47 45.42
N LEU A 16 9.46 -5.18 45.17
CA LEU A 16 10.28 -4.34 44.28
C LEU A 16 11.72 -4.24 44.76
N LYS A 17 11.92 -3.98 46.07
CA LYS A 17 13.25 -3.90 46.68
C LYS A 17 14.00 -5.23 46.58
N ARG A 18 13.32 -6.35 46.84
CA ARG A 18 13.91 -7.70 46.71
C ARG A 18 14.31 -8.01 45.27
N ALA A 19 13.51 -7.59 44.29
CA ALA A 19 13.80 -7.74 42.87
C ALA A 19 14.83 -6.74 42.33
N LYS A 20 15.31 -5.80 43.16
CA LYS A 20 16.21 -4.70 42.77
C LYS A 20 15.65 -3.85 41.62
N LEU A 21 14.34 -3.67 41.58
CA LEU A 21 13.68 -2.83 40.59
C LEU A 21 13.42 -1.43 41.14
N PRO A 22 13.53 -0.38 40.31
CA PRO A 22 13.09 0.97 40.68
C PRO A 22 11.56 1.05 40.79
N ALA A 23 11.07 2.19 41.28
CA ALA A 23 9.63 2.47 41.34
C ALA A 23 9.01 2.59 39.94
N ASP A 24 9.76 3.12 38.98
CA ASP A 24 9.33 3.30 37.59
C ASP A 24 9.83 2.15 36.73
N PHE A 25 8.90 1.34 36.22
CA PHE A 25 9.18 0.24 35.30
C PHE A 25 7.99 0.02 34.37
N GLU A 26 8.25 -0.60 33.23
CA GLU A 26 7.24 -0.90 32.22
C GLU A 26 7.08 -2.42 32.08
N VAL A 27 5.83 -2.89 32.12
CA VAL A 27 5.48 -4.29 31.85
C VAL A 27 4.75 -4.36 30.52
N ARG A 28 5.25 -5.20 29.61
CA ARG A 28 4.54 -5.55 28.36
C ARG A 28 3.96 -6.94 28.46
N GLY A 29 2.80 -7.10 27.85
CA GLY A 29 2.04 -8.33 27.88
C GLY A 29 0.93 -8.32 26.84
N GLU A 30 0.21 -9.43 26.77
CA GLU A 30 -0.92 -9.60 25.87
C GLU A 30 -2.23 -9.54 26.67
N VAL A 31 -3.20 -8.76 26.20
CA VAL A 31 -4.57 -8.83 26.68
C VAL A 31 -5.30 -9.89 25.88
N MET A 32 -5.91 -10.85 26.56
CA MET A 32 -6.56 -11.99 25.94
C MET A 32 -7.92 -12.30 26.57
N MET A 33 -8.71 -13.09 25.86
CA MET A 33 -9.99 -13.60 26.34
C MET A 33 -9.91 -15.12 26.44
N THR A 34 -10.30 -15.67 27.59
CA THR A 34 -10.36 -17.12 27.77
C THR A 34 -11.51 -17.71 26.95
N ARG A 35 -11.40 -18.99 26.56
CA ARG A 35 -12.45 -19.74 25.84
C ARG A 35 -13.78 -19.68 26.59
N LYS A 36 -13.75 -19.89 27.91
CA LYS A 36 -14.92 -19.80 28.78
C LYS A 36 -15.57 -18.41 28.79
N ALA A 37 -14.76 -17.34 28.83
CA ALA A 37 -15.27 -15.98 28.78
C ALA A 37 -15.89 -15.64 27.41
N PHE A 38 -15.26 -16.11 26.33
CA PHE A 38 -15.75 -15.96 24.98
C PHE A 38 -17.07 -16.70 24.73
N GLU A 39 -17.18 -17.96 25.17
CA GLU A 39 -18.42 -18.73 25.11
C GLU A 39 -19.55 -18.06 25.92
N ALA A 40 -19.25 -17.59 27.13
CA ALA A 40 -20.23 -16.89 27.96
C ALA A 40 -20.70 -15.58 27.31
N LEU A 41 -19.78 -14.84 26.67
CA LEU A 41 -20.10 -13.64 25.93
C LEU A 41 -21.06 -13.94 24.76
N ASN A 42 -20.76 -14.95 23.95
CA ASN A 42 -21.62 -15.31 22.82
C ASN A 42 -23.00 -15.80 23.27
N ARG A 43 -23.09 -16.62 24.33
CA ARG A 43 -24.38 -17.03 24.91
C ARG A 43 -25.19 -15.83 25.40
N GLN A 44 -24.54 -14.80 25.95
CA GLN A 44 -25.23 -13.57 26.35
C GLN A 44 -25.76 -12.80 25.12
N GLN A 45 -24.98 -12.72 24.05
CA GLN A 45 -25.40 -12.06 22.80
C GLN A 45 -26.57 -12.79 22.13
N GLU A 46 -26.54 -14.13 22.09
CA GLU A 46 -27.65 -14.95 21.55
C GLU A 46 -28.97 -14.64 22.26
N ARG A 47 -28.97 -14.55 23.59
CA ARG A 47 -30.18 -14.27 24.39
C ARG A 47 -30.80 -12.91 24.11
N ILE A 48 -29.98 -11.93 23.70
CA ILE A 48 -30.45 -10.58 23.39
C ILE A 48 -30.53 -10.31 21.88
N SER A 49 -30.44 -11.36 21.06
CA SER A 49 -30.37 -11.25 19.59
C SER A 49 -29.29 -10.27 19.10
N GLY A 50 -28.19 -10.19 19.86
CA GLY A 50 -27.05 -9.32 19.60
C GLY A 50 -26.04 -9.95 18.63
N LYS A 51 -24.97 -9.20 18.35
CA LYS A 51 -23.91 -9.66 17.45
C LYS A 51 -23.12 -10.81 18.07
N ILE A 52 -23.09 -11.95 17.38
CA ILE A 52 -22.22 -13.08 17.74
C ILE A 52 -20.78 -12.76 17.36
N PHE A 53 -19.88 -12.95 18.32
CA PHE A 53 -18.46 -12.73 18.13
C PHE A 53 -17.79 -13.98 17.57
N VAL A 54 -16.76 -13.76 16.75
CA VAL A 54 -16.22 -14.76 15.83
C VAL A 54 -14.98 -15.46 16.39
N ASN A 55 -14.12 -14.76 17.14
CA ASN A 55 -13.02 -15.39 17.86
C ASN A 55 -12.64 -14.58 19.12
N PRO A 56 -11.97 -15.21 20.12
CA PRO A 56 -11.53 -14.55 21.34
C PRO A 56 -10.60 -13.35 21.11
N ARG A 57 -9.68 -13.43 20.14
CA ARG A 57 -8.69 -12.37 19.84
C ARG A 57 -9.33 -11.05 19.41
N ASN A 58 -10.20 -11.10 18.40
CA ASN A 58 -10.93 -9.94 17.89
C ASN A 58 -11.87 -9.38 18.97
N SER A 59 -12.46 -10.27 19.78
CA SER A 59 -13.32 -9.88 20.89
C SER A 59 -12.55 -9.14 21.97
N ALA A 60 -11.34 -9.59 22.31
CA ALA A 60 -10.45 -8.92 23.25
C ALA A 60 -10.00 -7.55 22.71
N ALA A 61 -9.53 -7.48 21.46
CA ALA A 61 -9.08 -6.24 20.84
C ALA A 61 -10.19 -5.19 20.78
N GLY A 62 -11.41 -5.58 20.36
CA GLY A 62 -12.57 -4.71 20.36
C GLY A 62 -12.96 -4.25 21.77
N ALA A 63 -12.89 -5.16 22.76
CA ALA A 63 -13.23 -4.85 24.14
C ALA A 63 -12.27 -3.87 24.84
N VAL A 64 -11.02 -3.78 24.41
CA VAL A 64 -10.03 -2.84 24.99
C VAL A 64 -10.18 -1.43 24.40
N ARG A 65 -10.69 -1.30 23.17
CA ARG A 65 -10.76 -0.05 22.40
C ARG A 65 -12.15 0.59 22.43
N VAL A 66 -12.77 0.64 23.60
CA VAL A 66 -14.11 1.22 23.82
C VAL A 66 -14.01 2.46 24.72
N LEU A 67 -14.89 3.44 24.48
CA LEU A 67 -14.97 4.64 25.30
C LEU A 67 -15.52 4.35 26.69
N ASP A 68 -16.53 3.48 26.78
CA ASP A 68 -17.12 3.07 28.06
C ASP A 68 -16.36 1.88 28.68
N PRO A 69 -15.63 2.07 29.79
CA PRO A 69 -14.85 1.02 30.42
C PRO A 69 -15.70 -0.09 31.07
N THR A 70 -16.99 0.13 31.32
CA THR A 70 -17.89 -0.89 31.86
C THR A 70 -18.08 -2.02 30.85
N ILE A 71 -18.04 -1.72 29.56
CA ILE A 71 -18.04 -2.70 28.49
C ILE A 71 -16.82 -3.59 28.65
N THR A 72 -15.60 -3.04 28.73
CA THR A 72 -14.38 -3.85 28.94
C THR A 72 -14.47 -4.72 30.19
N ALA A 73 -14.99 -4.18 31.30
CA ALA A 73 -15.14 -4.91 32.56
C ALA A 73 -16.07 -6.13 32.43
N SER A 74 -17.15 -6.00 31.65
CA SER A 74 -18.11 -7.10 31.40
C SER A 74 -17.49 -8.28 30.62
N ARG A 75 -16.43 -8.02 29.84
CA ARG A 75 -15.81 -8.99 28.92
C ARG A 75 -14.84 -9.96 29.61
N LYS A 76 -14.57 -9.77 30.90
CA LYS A 76 -13.72 -10.66 31.73
C LYS A 76 -12.38 -11.00 31.03
N LEU A 77 -11.73 -9.96 30.51
CA LEU A 77 -10.41 -10.10 29.88
C LEU A 77 -9.35 -10.50 30.92
N ASP A 78 -8.30 -11.13 30.42
CA ASP A 78 -7.08 -11.48 31.13
C ASP A 78 -5.87 -10.79 30.48
N PHE A 79 -4.77 -10.71 31.21
CA PHE A 79 -3.51 -10.13 30.78
C PHE A 79 -2.36 -11.07 31.16
N PHE A 80 -1.48 -11.36 30.20
CA PHE A 80 -0.28 -12.18 30.39
C PHE A 80 0.97 -11.34 30.13
N ALA A 81 1.74 -11.08 31.18
CA ALA A 81 3.01 -10.37 31.09
C ALA A 81 4.10 -11.28 30.50
N TYR A 82 4.91 -10.73 29.60
CA TYR A 82 6.04 -11.43 28.97
C TYR A 82 7.29 -10.56 28.81
N TYR A 83 7.24 -9.29 29.20
CA TYR A 83 8.38 -8.39 29.12
C TYR A 83 8.38 -7.42 30.30
N LEU A 84 9.59 -7.08 30.75
CA LEU A 84 9.83 -6.14 31.82
C LEU A 84 10.97 -5.22 31.39
N LEU A 85 10.75 -3.92 31.56
CA LEU A 85 11.64 -2.86 31.14
C LEU A 85 11.84 -1.84 32.25
N VAL A 86 13.04 -1.30 32.34
CA VAL A 86 13.41 -0.14 33.14
C VAL A 86 14.12 0.82 32.18
N ASP A 87 13.62 2.04 32.06
CA ASP A 87 14.13 3.04 31.11
C ASP A 87 14.26 2.50 29.68
N GLY A 88 13.27 1.73 29.24
CA GLY A 88 13.22 1.10 27.92
C GLY A 88 14.19 -0.08 27.72
N LYS A 89 14.91 -0.53 28.75
CA LYS A 89 15.89 -1.62 28.68
C LYS A 89 15.51 -2.81 29.57
N VAL A 90 15.92 -4.01 29.19
CA VAL A 90 15.74 -5.21 30.02
C VAL A 90 16.66 -5.11 31.25
N PRO A 91 16.12 -5.16 32.48
CA PRO A 91 16.89 -4.86 33.69
C PRO A 91 17.76 -6.03 34.18
N PHE A 92 17.63 -7.22 33.59
CA PHE A 92 18.29 -8.45 34.04
C PHE A 92 19.21 -9.06 32.98
N ALA A 93 20.15 -9.89 33.41
CA ALA A 93 21.14 -10.51 32.52
C ALA A 93 20.49 -11.57 31.62
N LYS A 94 19.39 -12.18 32.08
CA LYS A 94 18.63 -13.17 31.33
C LYS A 94 17.15 -12.82 31.26
N HIS A 95 16.52 -13.09 30.12
CA HIS A 95 15.08 -12.90 29.94
C HIS A 95 14.24 -13.75 30.91
N SER A 96 14.70 -14.97 31.23
CA SER A 96 14.05 -15.84 32.21
C SER A 96 13.96 -15.21 33.60
N GLU A 97 14.97 -14.43 34.01
CA GLU A 97 14.96 -13.71 35.30
C GLU A 97 13.84 -12.66 35.32
N SER A 98 13.61 -11.96 34.19
CA SER A 98 12.49 -11.03 34.06
C SER A 98 11.14 -11.73 34.23
N LEU A 99 10.96 -12.93 33.66
CA LEU A 99 9.71 -13.69 33.77
C LEU A 99 9.46 -14.15 35.21
N GLU A 100 10.50 -14.60 35.92
CA GLU A 100 10.42 -14.96 37.33
C GLU A 100 10.06 -13.76 38.21
N VAL A 101 10.67 -12.59 37.95
CA VAL A 101 10.38 -11.36 38.69
C VAL A 101 8.95 -10.90 38.45
N LEU A 102 8.45 -10.92 37.21
CA LEU A 102 7.05 -10.60 36.91
C LEU A 102 6.08 -11.46 37.74
N ARG A 103 6.36 -12.76 37.87
CA ARG A 103 5.61 -13.68 38.73
C ARG A 103 5.69 -13.30 40.21
N GLN A 104 6.87 -12.94 40.72
CA GLN A 104 7.04 -12.48 42.10
C GLN A 104 6.26 -11.19 42.40
N LEU A 105 6.18 -10.29 41.41
CA LEU A 105 5.38 -9.06 41.47
C LEU A 105 3.88 -9.30 41.26
N ARG A 106 3.45 -10.56 41.16
CA ARG A 106 2.05 -11.00 40.95
C ARG A 106 1.44 -10.55 39.63
N PHE A 107 2.25 -10.21 38.64
CA PHE A 107 1.76 -10.17 37.27
C PHE A 107 1.48 -11.61 36.82
N ARG A 108 0.30 -11.81 36.23
CA ARG A 108 0.00 -13.09 35.59
C ARG A 108 0.93 -13.26 34.39
N ALA A 109 1.70 -14.34 34.37
CA ALA A 109 2.57 -14.75 33.28
C ALA A 109 2.25 -16.21 32.95
N SER A 110 2.71 -16.70 31.79
CA SER A 110 2.58 -18.12 31.48
C SER A 110 3.46 -18.94 32.43
N ASP A 111 2.94 -20.05 32.94
CA ASP A 111 3.71 -21.03 33.72
C ASP A 111 4.44 -22.04 32.82
N ASP A 112 4.21 -21.96 31.51
CA ASP A 112 4.56 -23.02 30.57
C ASP A 112 5.94 -22.82 29.93
N TRP A 113 6.54 -21.64 30.03
CA TRP A 113 7.83 -21.35 29.39
C TRP A 113 8.94 -22.30 29.88
N LYS A 114 9.89 -22.60 28.97
CA LYS A 114 10.99 -23.54 29.25
C LYS A 114 12.31 -23.01 28.69
N LEU A 115 13.38 -23.12 29.50
CA LEU A 115 14.73 -22.95 28.99
C LEU A 115 15.12 -24.16 28.14
N CYS A 116 15.48 -23.90 26.89
CA CYS A 116 15.89 -24.93 25.93
C CYS A 116 17.36 -24.71 25.55
N ASN A 117 18.18 -25.73 25.73
CA ASN A 117 19.59 -25.70 25.35
C ASN A 117 19.76 -26.28 23.95
N GLY A 118 20.03 -25.41 22.97
CA GLY A 118 20.20 -25.79 21.57
C GLY A 118 18.89 -25.89 20.80
N ILE A 119 18.99 -25.88 19.47
CA ILE A 119 17.84 -25.81 18.56
C ILE A 119 16.96 -27.07 18.63
N GLN A 120 17.54 -28.24 18.86
CA GLN A 120 16.80 -29.50 18.96
C GLN A 120 15.81 -29.49 20.14
N ALA A 121 16.24 -28.95 21.29
CA ALA A 121 15.37 -28.79 22.46
C ALA A 121 14.25 -27.78 22.19
N VAL A 122 14.54 -26.71 21.44
CA VAL A 122 13.54 -25.72 21.03
C VAL A 122 12.51 -26.34 20.09
N THR A 123 12.94 -27.09 19.08
CA THR A 123 12.05 -27.76 18.13
C THR A 123 11.14 -28.77 18.84
N ALA A 124 11.71 -29.62 19.70
CA ALA A 124 10.92 -30.59 20.47
C ALA A 124 9.87 -29.92 21.36
N TYR A 125 10.21 -28.79 21.99
CA TYR A 125 9.26 -28.02 22.79
C TYR A 125 8.15 -27.39 21.94
N CYS A 126 8.47 -26.90 20.72
CA CYS A 126 7.47 -26.35 19.81
C CYS A 126 6.49 -27.43 19.33
N GLU A 127 6.99 -28.61 18.95
CA GLU A 127 6.16 -29.75 18.53
C GLU A 127 5.26 -30.27 19.67
N GLU A 128 5.81 -30.36 20.88
CA GLU A 128 5.07 -30.75 22.08
C GLU A 128 3.87 -29.82 22.33
N TRP A 129 4.07 -28.51 22.15
CA TRP A 129 3.03 -27.52 22.43
C TRP A 129 1.96 -27.39 21.35
N ASP A 130 2.22 -27.81 20.11
CA ASP A 130 1.18 -27.89 19.08
C ASP A 130 0.08 -28.87 19.50
N ALA A 131 0.47 -30.05 20.04
CA ALA A 131 -0.48 -31.04 20.54
C ALA A 131 -1.19 -30.60 21.83
N LYS A 132 -0.55 -29.78 22.67
CA LYS A 132 -1.10 -29.35 23.96
C LYS A 132 -1.99 -28.11 23.88
N ARG A 133 -1.91 -27.31 22.81
CA ARG A 133 -2.60 -26.01 22.71
C ARG A 133 -4.11 -26.07 22.95
N GLU A 134 -4.77 -27.17 22.61
CA GLU A 134 -6.23 -27.33 22.80
C GLU A 134 -6.64 -27.53 24.27
N LYS A 135 -5.69 -27.88 25.15
CA LYS A 135 -5.96 -28.03 26.59
C LYS A 135 -5.89 -26.70 27.34
N LEU A 136 -5.37 -25.65 26.72
CA LEU A 136 -5.27 -24.34 27.35
C LEU A 136 -6.65 -23.67 27.45
N PRO A 137 -6.90 -22.90 28.52
CA PRO A 137 -8.15 -22.16 28.67
C PRO A 137 -8.24 -20.94 27.73
N TYR A 138 -7.24 -20.73 26.86
CA TYR A 138 -7.13 -19.67 25.86
C TYR A 138 -6.54 -20.23 24.57
N GLU A 139 -6.63 -19.45 23.49
CA GLU A 139 -6.06 -19.82 22.20
C GLU A 139 -4.62 -19.33 22.09
N ILE A 140 -3.76 -20.13 21.47
CA ILE A 140 -2.40 -19.77 21.06
C ILE A 140 -2.18 -20.19 19.60
N ASP A 141 -1.43 -19.39 18.86
CA ASP A 141 -1.14 -19.63 17.44
C ASP A 141 0.32 -20.06 17.19
N GLY A 142 1.08 -20.28 18.25
CA GLY A 142 2.48 -20.69 18.18
C GLY A 142 3.22 -20.54 19.51
N VAL A 143 4.54 -20.68 19.44
CA VAL A 143 5.50 -20.43 20.53
C VAL A 143 6.43 -19.29 20.13
N VAL A 144 6.74 -18.38 21.06
CA VAL A 144 7.76 -17.36 20.84
C VAL A 144 9.10 -17.86 21.37
N ILE A 145 10.07 -18.02 20.48
CA ILE A 145 11.45 -18.38 20.78
C ILE A 145 12.23 -17.09 20.98
N LYS A 146 12.99 -17.00 22.08
CA LYS A 146 13.82 -15.83 22.41
C LYS A 146 15.20 -16.29 22.85
N VAL A 147 16.24 -15.60 22.40
CA VAL A 147 17.58 -15.73 22.97
C VAL A 147 17.52 -15.32 24.45
N ASN A 148 17.97 -16.17 25.37
CA ASN A 148 17.78 -15.89 26.80
C ASN A 148 18.73 -14.80 27.33
N ALA A 149 19.97 -14.72 26.84
CA ALA A 149 20.95 -13.76 27.33
C ALA A 149 20.69 -12.34 26.80
N THR A 150 20.48 -11.38 27.70
CA THR A 150 20.19 -9.98 27.35
C THR A 150 21.33 -9.31 26.59
N ALA A 151 22.59 -9.64 26.91
CA ALA A 151 23.75 -9.10 26.20
C ALA A 151 23.70 -9.44 24.70
N ILE A 152 23.33 -10.69 24.36
CA ILE A 152 23.20 -11.14 22.98
C ILE A 152 21.97 -10.50 22.30
N GLN A 153 20.87 -10.30 23.03
CA GLN A 153 19.71 -9.57 22.49
C GLN A 153 20.09 -8.15 22.06
N ASN A 154 20.87 -7.44 22.89
CA ASN A 154 21.34 -6.09 22.61
C ASN A 154 22.27 -6.05 21.39
N GLU A 155 23.18 -7.02 21.27
CA GLU A 155 24.10 -7.13 20.13
C GLU A 155 23.34 -7.44 18.82
N LEU A 156 22.38 -8.37 18.86
CA LEU A 156 21.60 -8.75 17.68
C LEU A 156 20.70 -7.62 17.19
N GLY A 157 20.14 -6.82 18.10
CA GLY A 157 19.36 -5.64 17.79
C GLY A 157 18.02 -5.91 17.08
N TYR A 158 17.60 -4.95 16.27
CA TYR A 158 16.29 -4.93 15.59
C TYR A 158 16.43 -4.62 14.10
N THR A 159 15.48 -5.14 13.33
CA THR A 159 15.17 -4.62 11.98
C THR A 159 14.19 -3.45 12.09
N ALA A 160 13.79 -2.86 10.97
CA ALA A 160 12.74 -1.83 10.95
C ALA A 160 11.39 -2.26 11.55
N LYS A 161 11.11 -3.57 11.63
CA LYS A 161 9.79 -4.10 12.06
C LYS A 161 9.83 -5.09 13.22
N ALA A 162 10.96 -5.75 13.48
CA ALA A 162 11.03 -6.87 14.44
C ALA A 162 12.44 -7.08 15.05
N PRO A 163 12.55 -7.62 16.28
CA PRO A 163 13.82 -8.02 16.89
C PRO A 163 14.51 -9.14 16.11
N ARG A 164 15.85 -9.15 16.09
CA ARG A 164 16.65 -10.24 15.46
C ARG A 164 16.91 -11.42 16.40
N TRP A 165 16.64 -11.26 17.68
CA TRP A 165 16.88 -12.23 18.76
C TRP A 165 15.63 -13.01 19.20
N ALA A 166 14.48 -12.77 18.56
CA ALA A 166 13.24 -13.47 18.84
C ALA A 166 12.49 -13.84 17.55
N MET A 167 11.79 -14.96 17.59
CA MET A 167 11.01 -15.47 16.46
C MET A 167 9.72 -16.11 16.96
N ALA A 168 8.60 -15.89 16.26
CA ALA A 168 7.37 -16.61 16.50
C ALA A 168 7.35 -17.88 15.64
N PHE A 169 7.46 -19.05 16.27
CA PHE A 169 7.20 -20.34 15.64
C PHE A 169 5.70 -20.56 15.61
N LYS A 170 5.07 -20.27 14.47
CA LYS A 170 3.62 -20.47 14.29
C LYS A 170 3.33 -21.92 13.99
N TYR A 171 2.27 -22.44 14.58
CA TYR A 171 1.79 -23.78 14.22
C TYR A 171 1.20 -23.77 12.82
N PRO A 172 1.13 -24.94 12.15
CA PRO A 172 0.38 -25.07 10.91
C PRO A 172 -1.00 -24.46 11.09
N ALA A 173 -1.34 -23.51 10.24
CA ALA A 173 -2.65 -22.92 10.26
C ALA A 173 -3.69 -24.01 9.98
N ARG A 174 -4.87 -23.88 10.57
CA ARG A 174 -5.94 -24.83 10.31
C ARG A 174 -6.29 -24.75 8.82
N GLN A 175 -6.24 -25.90 8.17
CA GLN A 175 -6.56 -26.06 6.76
C GLN A 175 -7.88 -26.78 6.66
N GLU A 176 -8.72 -26.35 5.73
CA GLU A 176 -9.98 -27.03 5.44
C GLU A 176 -10.15 -27.11 3.93
N THR A 177 -10.90 -28.11 3.49
CA THR A 177 -11.29 -28.21 2.08
C THR A 177 -12.68 -27.63 1.87
N THR A 178 -12.85 -26.85 0.81
CA THR A 178 -14.16 -26.33 0.41
C THR A 178 -14.27 -26.21 -1.11
N VAL A 179 -15.49 -26.00 -1.62
CA VAL A 179 -15.77 -25.87 -3.06
C VAL A 179 -15.71 -24.41 -3.47
N VAL A 180 -15.09 -24.12 -4.62
CA VAL A 180 -15.16 -22.82 -5.28
C VAL A 180 -16.48 -22.74 -6.04
N ASN A 181 -17.45 -22.01 -5.51
CA ASN A 181 -18.77 -21.84 -6.13
C ASN A 181 -18.73 -20.86 -7.30
N ASP A 182 -17.92 -19.81 -7.21
CA ASP A 182 -17.75 -18.80 -8.26
C ASP A 182 -16.41 -18.05 -8.08
N ILE A 183 -15.99 -17.28 -9.09
CA ILE A 183 -14.87 -16.33 -8.98
C ILE A 183 -15.37 -14.97 -9.44
N LEU A 184 -15.49 -14.04 -8.49
CA LEU A 184 -15.89 -12.65 -8.75
C LEU A 184 -14.65 -11.75 -8.83
N VAL A 185 -14.82 -10.59 -9.45
CA VAL A 185 -13.73 -9.60 -9.57
C VAL A 185 -14.01 -8.40 -8.70
N ASN A 186 -13.08 -8.10 -7.80
CA ASN A 186 -13.11 -6.90 -6.98
C ASN A 186 -12.23 -5.82 -7.62
N VAL A 187 -12.74 -4.59 -7.72
CA VAL A 187 -11.96 -3.46 -8.23
C VAL A 187 -11.41 -2.66 -7.06
N GLY A 188 -10.09 -2.60 -6.94
CA GLY A 188 -9.43 -1.85 -5.88
C GLY A 188 -9.46 -0.35 -6.10
N ARG A 189 -9.06 0.41 -5.06
CA ARG A 189 -8.97 1.89 -5.08
C ARG A 189 -8.06 2.47 -6.16
N THR A 190 -7.09 1.70 -6.65
CA THR A 190 -6.19 2.07 -7.76
C THR A 190 -6.64 1.48 -9.10
N GLY A 191 -7.83 0.90 -9.17
CA GLY A 191 -8.39 0.26 -10.35
C GLY A 191 -7.93 -1.17 -10.60
N ALA A 192 -7.07 -1.75 -9.76
CA ALA A 192 -6.62 -3.14 -9.91
C ALA A 192 -7.78 -4.13 -9.76
N LEU A 193 -7.93 -5.04 -10.72
CA LEU A 193 -8.94 -6.09 -10.71
C LEU A 193 -8.36 -7.33 -10.05
N THR A 194 -8.87 -7.65 -8.86
CA THR A 194 -8.45 -8.78 -8.05
C THR A 194 -9.50 -9.89 -8.11
N PRO A 195 -9.18 -11.08 -8.61
CA PRO A 195 -10.10 -12.20 -8.56
C PRO A 195 -10.26 -12.71 -7.13
N VAL A 196 -11.50 -13.01 -6.74
CA VAL A 196 -11.89 -13.48 -5.42
C VAL A 196 -12.75 -14.73 -5.58
N ALA A 197 -12.25 -15.85 -5.06
CA ALA A 197 -13.01 -17.08 -4.97
C ALA A 197 -14.18 -16.89 -3.99
N ILE A 198 -15.38 -17.20 -4.45
CA ILE A 198 -16.57 -17.39 -3.64
C ILE A 198 -16.62 -18.86 -3.29
N LEU A 199 -16.51 -19.15 -2.00
CA LEU A 199 -16.35 -20.49 -1.47
C LEU A 199 -17.66 -20.96 -0.84
N GLU A 200 -17.93 -22.25 -0.92
CA GLU A 200 -18.91 -22.89 -0.05
C GLU A 200 -18.52 -22.60 1.42
N PRO A 201 -19.41 -22.05 2.25
CA PRO A 201 -19.05 -21.64 3.60
C PRO A 201 -18.46 -22.79 4.42
N VAL A 202 -17.23 -22.62 4.92
CA VAL A 202 -16.52 -23.64 5.71
C VAL A 202 -15.91 -23.03 6.97
N GLN A 203 -15.90 -23.78 8.07
CA GLN A 203 -15.35 -23.34 9.36
C GLN A 203 -13.84 -23.55 9.43
N VAL A 204 -13.04 -22.49 9.35
CA VAL A 204 -11.56 -22.56 9.44
C VAL A 204 -11.08 -21.82 10.68
N GLY A 205 -10.68 -22.58 11.70
CA GLY A 205 -10.22 -21.99 12.96
C GLY A 205 -11.28 -21.12 13.64
N GLY A 206 -12.49 -21.68 13.77
CA GLY A 206 -13.63 -21.06 14.47
C GLY A 206 -14.34 -19.94 13.71
N VAL A 207 -13.95 -19.70 12.44
CA VAL A 207 -14.54 -18.64 11.61
C VAL A 207 -15.03 -19.22 10.31
N THR A 208 -16.25 -18.85 9.92
CA THR A 208 -16.78 -19.18 8.60
C THR A 208 -16.05 -18.39 7.53
N VAL A 209 -15.36 -19.10 6.65
CA VAL A 209 -14.73 -18.56 5.44
C VAL A 209 -15.64 -18.86 4.26
N SER A 210 -16.06 -17.81 3.54
CA SER A 210 -16.85 -17.89 2.31
C SER A 210 -16.22 -17.15 1.13
N ARG A 211 -15.08 -16.49 1.35
CA ARG A 211 -14.36 -15.73 0.32
C ARG A 211 -12.86 -15.88 0.53
N SER A 212 -12.12 -15.96 -0.57
CA SER A 212 -10.66 -15.97 -0.53
C SER A 212 -10.08 -15.25 -1.75
N THR A 213 -9.03 -14.47 -1.54
CA THR A 213 -8.33 -13.82 -2.66
C THR A 213 -7.60 -14.86 -3.50
N LEU A 214 -7.66 -14.70 -4.82
CA LEU A 214 -6.83 -15.43 -5.77
C LEU A 214 -5.68 -14.56 -6.29
N HIS A 215 -5.44 -13.40 -5.68
CA HIS A 215 -4.39 -12.43 -5.99
C HIS A 215 -4.46 -11.80 -7.40
N ASN A 216 -4.30 -12.58 -8.46
CA ASN A 216 -4.24 -12.15 -9.85
C ASN A 216 -4.46 -13.35 -10.80
N MET A 217 -4.39 -13.12 -12.12
CA MET A 217 -4.58 -14.20 -13.10
C MET A 217 -3.43 -15.22 -13.08
N ASP A 218 -2.18 -14.79 -12.92
CA ASP A 218 -1.02 -15.67 -12.85
C ASP A 218 -1.16 -16.71 -11.72
N GLU A 219 -1.70 -16.29 -10.58
CA GLU A 219 -1.95 -17.17 -9.44
C GLU A 219 -3.09 -18.16 -9.72
N ILE A 220 -4.14 -17.75 -10.44
CA ILE A 220 -5.19 -18.67 -10.90
C ILE A 220 -4.60 -19.73 -11.82
N GLU A 221 -3.74 -19.33 -12.75
CA GLU A 221 -3.04 -20.22 -13.68
C GLU A 221 -2.09 -21.17 -12.94
N ARG A 222 -1.28 -20.64 -12.00
CA ARG A 222 -0.35 -21.41 -11.17
C ARG A 222 -1.06 -22.46 -10.31
N LEU A 223 -2.18 -22.08 -9.69
CA LEU A 223 -3.01 -23.00 -8.90
C LEU A 223 -3.80 -23.97 -9.79
N GLY A 224 -4.02 -23.61 -11.06
CA GLY A 224 -4.89 -24.32 -11.99
C GLY A 224 -6.34 -24.39 -11.49
N VAL A 225 -6.78 -23.41 -10.69
CA VAL A 225 -8.09 -23.40 -10.03
C VAL A 225 -9.20 -22.99 -11.00
N GLN A 226 -10.33 -23.67 -10.91
CA GLN A 226 -11.53 -23.40 -11.71
C GLN A 226 -12.77 -23.40 -10.83
N ILE A 227 -13.82 -22.75 -11.33
CA ILE A 227 -15.12 -22.72 -10.66
C ILE A 227 -15.66 -24.16 -10.61
N GLY A 228 -16.07 -24.62 -9.44
CA GLY A 228 -16.53 -25.97 -9.15
C GLY A 228 -15.49 -26.90 -8.53
N ASP A 229 -14.22 -26.48 -8.44
CA ASP A 229 -13.17 -27.27 -7.81
C ASP A 229 -13.29 -27.33 -6.29
N THR A 230 -12.86 -28.45 -5.70
CA THR A 230 -12.57 -28.50 -4.26
C THR A 230 -11.13 -28.07 -4.02
N VAL A 231 -10.96 -27.04 -3.21
CA VAL A 231 -9.67 -26.43 -2.90
C VAL A 231 -9.34 -26.56 -1.42
N LEU A 232 -8.04 -26.62 -1.12
CA LEU A 232 -7.52 -26.52 0.23
C LEU A 232 -7.31 -25.05 0.55
N ILE A 233 -7.97 -24.56 1.58
CA ILE A 233 -7.78 -23.19 2.07
C ILE A 233 -7.06 -23.20 3.41
N GLU A 234 -6.29 -22.16 3.64
CA GLU A 234 -5.58 -21.93 4.87
C GLU A 234 -5.80 -20.50 5.36
N ARG A 235 -5.88 -20.35 6.68
CA ARG A 235 -5.92 -19.03 7.32
C ARG A 235 -4.58 -18.73 7.98
N ALA A 236 -3.64 -18.16 7.21
CA ALA A 236 -2.34 -17.74 7.72
C ALA A 236 -2.51 -16.63 8.78
N GLY A 237 -1.87 -16.81 9.93
CA GLY A 237 -1.79 -15.81 11.01
C GLY A 237 -3.15 -15.35 11.58
N GLU A 238 -4.22 -16.13 11.39
CA GLU A 238 -5.59 -15.83 11.80
C GLU A 238 -6.25 -14.61 11.11
N VAL A 239 -5.72 -14.06 10.01
CA VAL A 239 -6.30 -12.81 9.43
C VAL A 239 -6.94 -13.01 8.06
N ILE A 240 -6.25 -13.58 7.06
CA ILE A 240 -6.75 -13.63 5.68
C ILE A 240 -6.72 -15.08 5.16
N PRO A 241 -7.85 -15.65 4.72
CA PRO A 241 -7.89 -16.96 4.11
C PRO A 241 -7.35 -16.92 2.67
N HIS A 242 -6.51 -17.86 2.30
CA HIS A 242 -5.94 -18.01 0.95
C HIS A 242 -6.06 -19.45 0.46
N VAL A 243 -6.17 -19.62 -0.86
CA VAL A 243 -6.21 -20.93 -1.51
C VAL A 243 -4.79 -21.46 -1.69
N LEU A 244 -4.52 -22.66 -1.19
CA LEU A 244 -3.20 -23.30 -1.30
C LEU A 244 -3.04 -24.13 -2.56
N LYS A 245 -4.06 -24.95 -2.87
CA LYS A 245 -4.08 -25.85 -4.03
C LYS A 245 -5.46 -26.39 -4.33
N VAL A 246 -5.67 -26.85 -5.57
CA VAL A 246 -6.79 -27.71 -5.93
C VAL A 246 -6.55 -29.12 -5.39
N VAL A 247 -7.50 -29.63 -4.61
CA VAL A 247 -7.44 -30.99 -4.04
C VAL A 247 -8.17 -31.97 -4.94
N LYS A 248 -9.32 -31.54 -5.50
CA LYS A 248 -10.13 -32.37 -6.38
C LYS A 248 -10.79 -31.51 -7.45
N PRO A 249 -10.59 -31.83 -8.74
CA PRO A 249 -11.29 -31.15 -9.83
C PRO A 249 -12.81 -31.38 -9.73
N GLY A 250 -13.59 -30.33 -9.99
CA GLY A 250 -15.05 -30.42 -10.09
C GLY A 250 -15.50 -31.19 -11.33
N LYS A 251 -16.61 -31.94 -11.24
CA LYS A 251 -17.15 -32.70 -12.40
C LYS A 251 -17.52 -31.80 -13.58
N ASN A 252 -18.04 -30.60 -13.30
CA ASN A 252 -18.46 -29.60 -14.28
C ASN A 252 -17.66 -28.29 -14.08
N ARG A 253 -16.34 -28.42 -13.85
CA ARG A 253 -15.49 -27.25 -13.58
C ARG A 253 -15.44 -26.29 -14.77
N LYS A 254 -15.44 -24.98 -14.50
CA LYS A 254 -15.43 -23.94 -15.53
C LYS A 254 -14.21 -23.04 -15.38
N PRO A 255 -13.45 -22.78 -16.47
CA PRO A 255 -12.33 -21.85 -16.42
C PRO A 255 -12.83 -20.43 -16.14
N PHE A 256 -12.11 -19.71 -15.29
CA PHE A 256 -12.33 -18.28 -15.09
C PHE A 256 -11.53 -17.47 -16.12
N ARG A 257 -12.13 -16.39 -16.63
CA ARG A 257 -11.47 -15.41 -17.47
C ARG A 257 -11.78 -14.03 -16.93
N MET A 258 -10.77 -13.16 -16.90
CA MET A 258 -10.99 -11.76 -16.55
C MET A 258 -12.03 -11.14 -17.50
N PRO A 259 -13.03 -10.40 -17.00
CA PRO A 259 -13.99 -9.71 -17.85
C PRO A 259 -13.30 -8.70 -18.75
N LYS A 260 -13.94 -8.36 -19.87
CA LYS A 260 -13.47 -7.30 -20.78
C LYS A 260 -13.83 -5.89 -20.31
N ASN A 261 -14.87 -5.79 -19.48
CA ASN A 261 -15.40 -4.54 -18.96
C ASN A 261 -15.39 -4.54 -17.43
N CYS A 262 -15.08 -3.40 -16.83
CA CYS A 262 -15.03 -3.21 -15.40
C CYS A 262 -16.40 -3.46 -14.77
N PRO A 263 -16.54 -4.35 -13.77
CA PRO A 263 -17.83 -4.66 -13.16
C PRO A 263 -18.45 -3.48 -12.39
N GLU A 264 -17.64 -2.47 -12.03
CA GLU A 264 -18.08 -1.30 -11.26
C GLU A 264 -18.55 -0.13 -12.13
N CYS A 265 -18.02 0.03 -13.35
CA CYS A 265 -18.29 1.21 -14.19
C CYS A 265 -18.50 0.91 -15.68
N GLY A 266 -18.31 -0.33 -16.13
CA GLY A 266 -18.47 -0.72 -17.53
C GLY A 266 -17.33 -0.34 -18.48
N SER A 267 -16.38 0.51 -18.07
CA SER A 267 -15.22 0.89 -18.89
C SER A 267 -14.36 -0.30 -19.29
N ALA A 268 -13.57 -0.16 -20.35
CA ALA A 268 -12.68 -1.22 -20.80
C ALA A 268 -11.64 -1.56 -19.72
N ILE A 269 -11.36 -2.86 -19.58
CA ILE A 269 -10.26 -3.33 -18.74
C ILE A 269 -9.03 -3.44 -19.62
N HIS A 270 -7.92 -3.00 -19.05
CA HIS A 270 -6.64 -3.00 -19.71
C HIS A 270 -5.61 -3.80 -18.94
N HIS A 271 -4.59 -4.27 -19.67
CA HIS A 271 -3.52 -5.09 -19.16
C HIS A 271 -2.25 -4.74 -19.92
N VAL A 272 -1.37 -3.98 -19.26
CA VAL A 272 -0.10 -3.58 -19.84
C VAL A 272 0.83 -4.79 -19.89
N GLU A 273 1.50 -4.98 -21.02
CA GLU A 273 2.43 -6.09 -21.18
C GLU A 273 3.55 -6.07 -20.11
N GLY A 274 3.76 -7.22 -19.47
CA GLY A 274 4.72 -7.38 -18.38
C GLY A 274 4.22 -6.89 -17.00
N GLU A 275 2.98 -6.44 -16.87
CA GLU A 275 2.31 -6.24 -15.59
C GLU A 275 1.46 -7.46 -15.21
N VAL A 276 1.33 -7.74 -13.91
CA VAL A 276 0.50 -8.87 -13.42
C VAL A 276 -0.98 -8.48 -13.27
N ALA A 277 -1.24 -7.19 -13.06
CA ALA A 277 -2.58 -6.70 -12.71
C ALA A 277 -3.35 -6.20 -13.93
N TYR A 278 -4.57 -6.70 -14.10
CA TYR A 278 -5.60 -6.07 -14.93
C TYR A 278 -6.13 -4.82 -14.23
N ARG A 279 -6.42 -3.75 -14.98
CA ARG A 279 -6.80 -2.45 -14.41
C ARG A 279 -7.96 -1.77 -15.13
N CYS A 280 -8.75 -1.05 -14.34
CA CYS A 280 -9.69 -0.04 -14.81
C CYS A 280 -9.02 1.33 -14.80
N VAL A 281 -8.82 1.91 -15.99
CA VAL A 281 -8.16 3.23 -16.14
C VAL A 281 -9.10 4.42 -16.05
N ASN A 282 -10.42 4.20 -16.04
CA ASN A 282 -11.40 5.26 -15.86
C ASN A 282 -11.19 5.96 -14.50
N ALA A 283 -10.85 7.26 -14.52
CA ALA A 283 -10.63 8.08 -13.34
C ALA A 283 -11.92 8.32 -12.53
N ALA A 284 -13.08 8.26 -13.17
CA ALA A 284 -14.40 8.45 -12.56
C ALA A 284 -15.04 7.13 -12.04
N CYS A 285 -14.32 6.01 -12.13
CA CYS A 285 -14.82 4.71 -11.65
C CYS A 285 -15.24 4.81 -10.17
N PRO A 286 -16.44 4.34 -9.76
CA PRO A 286 -16.90 4.43 -8.37
C PRO A 286 -15.91 3.84 -7.36
N ALA A 287 -15.25 2.73 -7.71
CA ALA A 287 -14.24 2.09 -6.87
C ALA A 287 -12.96 2.92 -6.68
N LYS A 288 -12.65 3.84 -7.61
CA LYS A 288 -11.45 4.68 -7.58
C LYS A 288 -11.73 6.12 -7.16
N ARG A 289 -13.00 6.54 -7.19
CA ARG A 289 -13.40 7.96 -7.11
C ARG A 289 -12.81 8.68 -5.90
N LYS A 290 -12.95 8.09 -4.71
CA LYS A 290 -12.44 8.69 -3.46
C LYS A 290 -10.92 8.90 -3.52
N GLU A 291 -10.16 7.87 -3.92
CA GLU A 291 -8.71 7.96 -4.05
C GLU A 291 -8.29 8.93 -5.16
N SER A 292 -9.04 9.00 -6.26
CA SER A 292 -8.75 9.91 -7.38
C SER A 292 -8.96 11.37 -6.98
N ILE A 293 -10.02 11.67 -6.21
CA ILE A 293 -10.28 13.01 -5.67
C ILE A 293 -9.21 13.40 -4.64
N LEU A 294 -8.83 12.48 -3.74
CA LEU A 294 -7.78 12.74 -2.76
C LEU A 294 -6.42 12.99 -3.41
N HIS A 295 -6.05 12.18 -4.41
CA HIS A 295 -4.84 12.39 -5.18
C HIS A 295 -4.87 13.74 -5.91
N PHE A 296 -6.01 14.07 -6.53
CA PHE A 296 -6.20 15.36 -7.20
C PHE A 296 -6.02 16.55 -6.24
N ALA A 297 -6.56 16.48 -5.03
CA ALA A 297 -6.42 17.53 -4.02
C ALA A 297 -5.04 17.63 -3.37
N GLY A 298 -4.16 16.64 -3.57
CA GLY A 298 -2.88 16.57 -2.89
C GLY A 298 -2.00 17.82 -3.09
N ARG A 299 -1.12 18.08 -2.12
CA ARG A 299 -0.21 19.24 -2.08
C ARG A 299 0.69 19.40 -3.31
N HIS A 300 1.05 18.29 -3.97
CA HIS A 300 1.85 18.29 -5.20
C HIS A 300 1.00 18.23 -6.47
N ALA A 301 -0.32 18.03 -6.33
CA ALA A 301 -1.31 17.95 -7.38
C ALA A 301 -2.07 19.27 -7.50
N MET A 302 -3.32 19.40 -7.06
CA MET A 302 -4.08 20.65 -7.21
C MET A 302 -4.12 21.52 -5.96
N ASP A 303 -3.40 21.14 -4.89
CA ASP A 303 -3.21 21.95 -3.67
C ASP A 303 -4.53 22.40 -3.00
N ILE A 304 -5.39 21.44 -2.68
CA ILE A 304 -6.70 21.72 -2.07
C ILE A 304 -6.68 21.11 -0.65
N ASP A 305 -6.02 21.81 0.27
CA ASP A 305 -5.74 21.32 1.64
C ASP A 305 -7.01 20.98 2.43
N GLY A 306 -8.10 21.73 2.23
CA GLY A 306 -9.39 21.51 2.87
C GLY A 306 -10.09 20.22 2.44
N LEU A 307 -9.68 19.60 1.33
CA LEU A 307 -10.33 18.42 0.75
C LEU A 307 -9.73 17.10 1.30
N GLY A 308 -9.77 16.94 2.62
CA GLY A 308 -9.30 15.73 3.31
C GLY A 308 -10.23 14.52 3.18
N GLU A 309 -9.75 13.35 3.62
CA GLU A 309 -10.43 12.03 3.51
C GLU A 309 -11.91 12.07 3.97
N LYS A 310 -12.19 12.70 5.11
CA LYS A 310 -13.56 12.79 5.66
C LYS A 310 -14.51 13.66 4.83
N ILE A 311 -14.00 14.67 4.15
CA ILE A 311 -14.81 15.54 3.29
C ILE A 311 -15.07 14.82 1.96
N VAL A 312 -14.04 14.20 1.39
CA VAL A 312 -14.17 13.38 0.18
C VAL A 312 -15.16 12.24 0.37
N ASP A 313 -15.08 11.53 1.51
CA ASP A 313 -16.05 10.49 1.88
C ASP A 313 -17.48 11.03 1.79
N GLN A 314 -17.76 12.16 2.47
CA GLN A 314 -19.09 12.74 2.51
C GLN A 314 -19.58 13.22 1.14
N LEU A 315 -18.73 13.91 0.37
CA LEU A 315 -19.07 14.40 -0.97
C LEU A 315 -19.42 13.26 -1.94
N VAL A 316 -18.66 12.16 -1.87
CA VAL A 316 -18.90 10.98 -2.72
C VAL A 316 -20.12 10.20 -2.25
N ASP A 317 -20.25 9.96 -0.94
CA ASP A 317 -21.32 9.13 -0.37
C ASP A 317 -22.69 9.82 -0.46
N LYS A 318 -22.74 11.17 -0.38
CA LYS A 318 -23.94 11.97 -0.68
C LYS A 318 -24.19 12.15 -2.18
N GLY A 319 -23.30 11.64 -3.05
CA GLY A 319 -23.45 11.70 -4.50
C GLY A 319 -23.23 13.08 -5.14
N MET A 320 -22.67 14.03 -4.37
CA MET A 320 -22.41 15.41 -4.81
C MET A 320 -21.29 15.48 -5.84
N VAL A 321 -20.30 14.60 -5.75
CA VAL A 321 -19.13 14.55 -6.64
C VAL A 321 -19.03 13.16 -7.26
N LYS A 322 -19.02 13.09 -8.60
CA LYS A 322 -18.87 11.83 -9.37
C LYS A 322 -17.53 11.72 -10.06
N ASP A 323 -16.87 12.85 -10.30
CA ASP A 323 -15.50 12.96 -10.77
C ASP A 323 -14.87 14.28 -10.30
N VAL A 324 -13.57 14.46 -10.54
CA VAL A 324 -12.84 15.65 -10.05
C VAL A 324 -13.32 16.97 -10.68
N ALA A 325 -14.02 16.93 -11.82
CA ALA A 325 -14.53 18.16 -12.42
C ALA A 325 -15.78 18.69 -11.69
N ASP A 326 -16.54 17.81 -11.05
CA ASP A 326 -17.73 18.22 -10.28
C ASP A 326 -17.36 19.05 -9.04
N LEU A 327 -16.12 18.99 -8.56
CA LEU A 327 -15.61 19.84 -7.47
C LEU A 327 -15.82 21.34 -7.76
N TYR A 328 -15.63 21.73 -9.03
CA TYR A 328 -15.74 23.12 -9.47
C TYR A 328 -17.18 23.60 -9.66
N ALA A 329 -18.17 22.73 -9.41
CA ALA A 329 -19.60 23.04 -9.49
C ALA A 329 -20.28 23.02 -8.10
N LEU A 330 -19.53 22.73 -7.03
CA LEU A 330 -20.02 22.73 -5.66
C LEU A 330 -20.48 24.13 -5.23
N LYS A 331 -21.59 24.19 -4.49
CA LYS A 331 -22.11 25.43 -3.90
C LYS A 331 -21.83 25.49 -2.41
N GLU A 332 -21.66 26.70 -1.90
CA GLU A 332 -21.30 26.95 -0.50
C GLU A 332 -22.35 26.37 0.45
N GLU A 333 -23.63 26.54 0.12
CA GLU A 333 -24.75 26.08 0.95
C GLU A 333 -24.73 24.56 1.08
N GLU A 334 -24.43 23.84 -0.01
CA GLU A 334 -24.39 22.37 -0.03
C GLU A 334 -23.17 21.83 0.74
N VAL A 335 -22.03 22.52 0.66
CA VAL A 335 -20.80 22.14 1.38
C VAL A 335 -20.92 22.44 2.88
N ALA A 336 -21.61 23.52 3.26
CA ALA A 336 -21.87 23.88 4.65
C ALA A 336 -22.79 22.87 5.38
N GLU A 337 -23.58 22.07 4.65
CA GLU A 337 -24.40 20.98 5.21
C GLU A 337 -23.60 19.69 5.48
N LEU A 338 -22.29 19.67 5.20
CA LEU A 338 -21.44 18.53 5.55
C LEU A 338 -21.14 18.51 7.06
N GLU A 339 -21.01 17.30 7.60
CA GLU A 339 -20.67 17.10 8.99
C GLU A 339 -19.30 17.72 9.28
N ARG A 340 -19.26 18.59 10.30
CA ARG A 340 -18.08 19.36 10.71
C ARG A 340 -17.60 20.40 9.68
N MET A 341 -18.43 20.77 8.71
CA MET A 341 -18.23 21.98 7.89
C MET A 341 -19.14 23.10 8.39
N ALA A 342 -18.54 24.20 8.85
CA ALA A 342 -19.26 25.45 9.07
C ALA A 342 -19.12 26.34 7.82
N GLU A 343 -19.98 27.36 7.67
CA GLU A 343 -19.97 28.31 6.54
C GLU A 343 -18.55 28.77 6.18
N LYS A 344 -17.78 29.25 7.17
CA LYS A 344 -16.39 29.68 6.94
C LYS A 344 -15.46 28.59 6.41
N SER A 345 -15.62 27.34 6.86
CA SER A 345 -14.80 26.22 6.37
C SER A 345 -15.20 25.81 4.96
N ALA A 346 -16.51 25.85 4.66
CA ALA A 346 -17.03 25.61 3.31
C ALA A 346 -16.53 26.68 2.32
N GLN A 347 -16.60 27.96 2.71
CA GLN A 347 -16.07 29.06 1.93
C GLN A 347 -14.56 28.89 1.65
N ASN A 348 -13.75 28.63 2.68
CA ASN A 348 -12.31 28.40 2.51
C ASN A 348 -12.02 27.27 1.52
N LEU A 349 -12.74 26.14 1.62
CA LEU A 349 -12.58 25.02 0.69
C LEU A 349 -12.92 25.42 -0.75
N LEU A 350 -14.01 26.16 -0.96
CA LEU A 350 -14.39 26.63 -2.30
C LEU A 350 -13.39 27.64 -2.87
N GLU A 351 -12.81 28.50 -2.03
CA GLU A 351 -11.73 29.41 -2.41
C GLU A 351 -10.47 28.65 -2.86
N GLU A 352 -10.09 27.58 -2.14
CA GLU A 352 -8.98 26.70 -2.52
C GLU A 352 -9.26 25.98 -3.85
N ILE A 353 -10.48 25.44 -4.03
CA ILE A 353 -10.91 24.82 -5.29
C ILE A 353 -10.83 25.84 -6.44
N GLU A 354 -11.34 27.05 -6.25
CA GLU A 354 -11.30 28.10 -7.27
C GLU A 354 -9.85 28.51 -7.61
N ALA A 355 -9.00 28.67 -6.60
CA ALA A 355 -7.58 28.98 -6.77
C ALA A 355 -6.86 27.90 -7.60
N SER A 356 -7.21 26.62 -7.39
CA SER A 356 -6.60 25.49 -8.09
C SER A 356 -6.76 25.54 -9.62
N ARG A 357 -7.76 26.26 -10.16
CA ARG A 357 -8.00 26.37 -11.62
C ARG A 357 -6.81 26.93 -12.39
N LYS A 358 -5.95 27.69 -11.71
CA LYS A 358 -4.78 28.38 -12.29
C LYS A 358 -3.46 27.64 -12.07
N ASN A 359 -3.49 26.46 -11.46
CA ASN A 359 -2.28 25.65 -11.25
C ASN A 359 -1.62 25.24 -12.58
N SER A 360 -0.34 24.89 -12.53
CA SER A 360 0.43 24.55 -13.73
C SER A 360 -0.05 23.27 -14.41
N LEU A 361 0.26 23.14 -15.70
CA LEU A 361 -0.06 21.94 -16.48
C LEU A 361 0.59 20.67 -15.90
N ALA A 362 1.82 20.79 -15.39
CA ALA A 362 2.53 19.70 -14.74
C ALA A 362 1.74 19.12 -13.56
N ARG A 363 1.22 20.02 -12.71
CA ARG A 363 0.41 19.67 -11.54
C ARG A 363 -0.90 19.00 -11.94
N LEU A 364 -1.57 19.51 -12.98
CA LEU A 364 -2.80 18.91 -13.47
C LEU A 364 -2.56 17.51 -14.08
N ILE A 365 -1.50 17.32 -14.88
CA ILE A 365 -1.14 16.01 -15.44
C ILE A 365 -0.89 15.01 -14.31
N PHE A 366 -0.14 15.41 -13.29
CA PHE A 366 0.08 14.58 -12.11
C PHE A 366 -1.23 14.29 -11.36
N ALA A 367 -2.09 15.29 -11.18
CA ALA A 367 -3.37 15.19 -10.48
C ALA A 367 -4.37 14.23 -11.14
N LEU A 368 -4.28 14.00 -12.46
CA LEU A 368 -5.13 13.03 -13.17
C LEU A 368 -4.85 11.58 -12.76
N GLY A 369 -3.72 11.30 -12.10
CA GLY A 369 -3.39 9.97 -11.59
C GLY A 369 -3.19 8.93 -12.70
N ILE A 370 -2.63 9.35 -13.84
CA ILE A 370 -2.28 8.45 -14.95
C ILE A 370 -1.22 7.46 -14.48
N GLN A 371 -1.39 6.18 -14.78
CA GLN A 371 -0.49 5.13 -14.30
C GLN A 371 0.95 5.38 -14.79
N PHE A 372 1.92 5.21 -13.88
CA PHE A 372 3.35 5.48 -14.09
C PHE A 372 3.74 6.96 -14.28
N VAL A 373 2.78 7.88 -14.29
CA VAL A 373 3.05 9.32 -14.39
C VAL A 373 3.14 9.93 -12.99
N GLY A 374 4.37 10.00 -12.47
CA GLY A 374 4.67 10.73 -11.24
C GLY A 374 4.83 12.24 -11.47
N GLU A 375 5.12 12.99 -10.40
CA GLU A 375 5.30 14.45 -10.45
C GLU A 375 6.36 14.88 -11.49
N ARG A 376 7.54 14.23 -11.46
CA ARG A 376 8.62 14.49 -12.43
C ARG A 376 8.18 14.22 -13.87
N THR A 377 7.54 13.08 -14.11
CA THR A 377 7.05 12.72 -15.45
C THR A 377 5.99 13.71 -15.91
N GLY A 378 5.08 14.13 -15.03
CA GLY A 378 4.08 15.16 -15.32
C GLY A 378 4.71 16.50 -15.70
N GLN A 379 5.81 16.89 -15.05
CA GLN A 379 6.59 18.07 -15.43
C GLN A 379 7.20 17.93 -16.83
N LEU A 380 7.89 16.82 -17.11
CA LEU A 380 8.50 16.58 -18.43
C LEU A 380 7.46 16.55 -19.55
N LEU A 381 6.28 15.99 -19.29
CA LEU A 381 5.15 16.01 -20.22
C LEU A 381 4.62 17.43 -20.44
N ALA A 382 4.47 18.24 -19.39
CA ALA A 382 4.01 19.63 -19.49
C ALA A 382 5.03 20.57 -20.17
N GLU A 383 6.33 20.24 -20.11
CA GLU A 383 7.37 20.95 -20.85
C GLU A 383 7.34 20.63 -22.35
N HIS A 384 6.92 19.41 -22.71
CA HIS A 384 6.83 18.96 -24.10
C HIS A 384 5.51 19.34 -24.77
N PHE A 385 4.39 19.16 -24.06
CA PHE A 385 3.03 19.41 -24.56
C PHE A 385 2.48 20.71 -23.96
N SER A 386 1.94 21.59 -24.80
CA SER A 386 1.46 22.91 -24.40
C SER A 386 0.06 22.89 -23.77
N SER A 387 -0.67 21.77 -23.87
CA SER A 387 -1.98 21.60 -23.25
C SER A 387 -2.34 20.13 -23.01
N LEU A 388 -3.37 19.89 -22.19
CA LEU A 388 -3.91 18.54 -22.00
C LEU A 388 -4.51 17.96 -23.28
N GLU A 389 -5.08 18.79 -24.15
CA GLU A 389 -5.64 18.35 -25.43
C GLU A 389 -4.53 17.85 -26.37
N GLU A 390 -3.37 18.51 -26.36
CA GLU A 390 -2.21 18.07 -27.14
C GLU A 390 -1.68 16.74 -26.60
N LEU A 391 -1.51 16.61 -25.28
CA LEU A 391 -1.13 15.35 -24.63
C LEU A 391 -2.12 14.22 -24.91
N ALA A 392 -3.42 14.52 -24.90
CA ALA A 392 -4.48 13.54 -25.14
C ALA A 392 -4.55 13.05 -26.60
N ALA A 393 -3.99 13.83 -27.54
CA ALA A 393 -3.93 13.49 -28.96
C ALA A 393 -2.60 12.84 -29.37
N ALA A 394 -1.58 12.89 -28.51
CA ALA A 394 -0.25 12.38 -28.77
C ALA A 394 -0.24 10.86 -29.01
N LYS A 395 0.62 10.42 -29.93
CA LYS A 395 0.86 9.00 -30.19
C LYS A 395 1.99 8.45 -29.32
N GLU A 396 2.08 7.13 -29.21
CA GLU A 396 3.15 6.48 -28.42
C GLU A 396 4.54 6.94 -28.86
N GLU A 397 4.81 7.06 -30.17
CA GLU A 397 6.12 7.46 -30.68
C GLU A 397 6.47 8.93 -30.39
N GLU A 398 5.48 9.78 -30.12
CA GLU A 398 5.68 11.16 -29.71
C GLU A 398 5.93 11.24 -28.21
N LEU A 399 5.17 10.47 -27.42
CA LEU A 399 5.35 10.36 -25.98
C LEU A 399 6.74 9.82 -25.62
N GLU A 400 7.25 8.84 -26.36
CA GLU A 400 8.60 8.29 -26.16
C GLU A 400 9.75 9.28 -26.48
N GLN A 401 9.45 10.43 -27.10
CA GLN A 401 10.44 11.51 -27.29
C GLN A 401 10.63 12.36 -26.03
N VAL A 402 9.72 12.24 -25.05
CA VAL A 402 9.84 12.92 -23.77
C VAL A 402 10.90 12.21 -22.92
N PRO A 403 11.85 12.95 -22.31
CA PRO A 403 12.84 12.34 -21.43
C PRO A 403 12.18 11.49 -20.35
N GLU A 404 12.79 10.35 -20.02
CA GLU A 404 12.31 9.41 -19.00
C GLU A 404 10.93 8.76 -19.28
N VAL A 405 10.30 9.04 -20.42
CA VAL A 405 9.09 8.36 -20.88
C VAL A 405 9.47 7.17 -21.74
N GLY A 406 9.42 5.97 -21.16
CA GLY A 406 9.59 4.71 -21.88
C GLY A 406 8.27 4.17 -22.45
N PRO A 407 8.31 3.05 -23.21
CA PRO A 407 7.15 2.48 -23.89
C PRO A 407 6.00 2.15 -22.93
N LYS A 408 6.30 1.69 -21.71
CA LYS A 408 5.27 1.41 -20.68
C LYS A 408 4.50 2.65 -20.24
N VAL A 409 5.19 3.79 -20.14
CA VAL A 409 4.57 5.07 -19.72
C VAL A 409 3.81 5.68 -20.89
N ALA A 410 4.37 5.61 -22.11
CA ALA A 410 3.69 6.06 -23.32
C ALA A 410 2.37 5.29 -23.52
N ALA A 411 2.41 3.96 -23.45
CA ALA A 411 1.23 3.11 -23.55
C ALA A 411 0.18 3.44 -22.49
N SER A 412 0.57 3.64 -21.21
CA SER A 412 -0.40 3.96 -20.15
C SER A 412 -1.09 5.32 -20.34
N ILE A 413 -0.39 6.30 -20.92
CA ILE A 413 -0.96 7.61 -21.28
C ILE A 413 -1.97 7.47 -22.42
N VAL A 414 -1.59 6.79 -23.51
CA VAL A 414 -2.49 6.53 -24.65
C VAL A 414 -3.71 5.75 -24.19
N GLU A 415 -3.52 4.74 -23.36
CA GLU A 415 -4.58 3.93 -22.79
C GLU A 415 -5.56 4.78 -21.96
N PHE A 416 -5.04 5.62 -21.06
CA PHE A 416 -5.86 6.54 -20.28
C PHE A 416 -6.72 7.45 -21.17
N PHE A 417 -6.13 8.03 -22.21
CA PHE A 417 -6.85 8.90 -23.12
C PHE A 417 -7.68 8.15 -24.17
N SER A 418 -7.52 6.84 -24.35
CA SER A 418 -8.38 6.03 -25.21
C SER A 418 -9.78 5.82 -24.61
N GLU A 419 -9.89 5.85 -23.28
CA GLU A 419 -11.14 5.66 -22.56
C GLU A 419 -12.07 6.89 -22.70
N PRO A 420 -13.29 6.72 -23.25
CA PRO A 420 -14.22 7.83 -23.48
C PRO A 420 -14.56 8.63 -22.21
N ALA A 421 -14.67 7.96 -21.06
CA ALA A 421 -14.96 8.61 -19.78
C ALA A 421 -13.86 9.61 -19.37
N ASN A 422 -12.58 9.27 -19.60
CA ASN A 422 -11.46 10.15 -19.30
C ASN A 422 -11.42 11.34 -20.26
N ARG A 423 -11.70 11.14 -21.57
CA ARG A 423 -11.84 12.26 -22.52
C ARG A 423 -12.97 13.21 -22.12
N GLN A 424 -14.08 12.67 -21.63
CA GLN A 424 -15.19 13.48 -21.15
C GLN A 424 -14.80 14.27 -19.89
N LEU A 425 -14.05 13.67 -18.97
CA LEU A 425 -13.50 14.35 -17.79
C LEU A 425 -12.65 15.57 -18.17
N ILE A 426 -11.73 15.43 -19.13
CA ILE A 426 -10.90 16.57 -19.59
C ILE A 426 -11.78 17.70 -20.14
N LYS A 427 -12.80 17.37 -20.95
CA LYS A 427 -13.74 18.37 -21.46
C LYS A 427 -14.53 19.06 -20.33
N LYS A 428 -14.92 18.32 -19.29
CA LYS A 428 -15.59 18.90 -18.11
C LYS A 428 -14.68 19.86 -17.37
N LEU A 429 -13.42 19.48 -17.11
CA LEU A 429 -12.43 20.34 -16.45
C LEU A 429 -12.20 21.64 -17.24
N ALA A 430 -12.03 21.53 -18.55
CA ALA A 430 -11.90 22.70 -19.43
C ALA A 430 -13.14 23.61 -19.37
N LYS A 431 -14.36 23.03 -19.39
CA LYS A 431 -15.61 23.78 -19.26
C LYS A 431 -15.77 24.42 -17.88
N ALA A 432 -15.25 23.79 -16.83
CA ALA A 432 -15.22 24.31 -15.48
C ALA A 432 -14.18 25.43 -15.27
N GLY A 433 -13.44 25.82 -16.31
CA GLY A 433 -12.48 26.92 -16.25
C GLY A 433 -11.10 26.53 -15.74
N VAL A 434 -10.80 25.24 -15.61
CA VAL A 434 -9.44 24.76 -15.31
C VAL A 434 -8.57 25.01 -16.53
N ARG A 435 -7.74 26.07 -16.46
CA ARG A 435 -6.89 26.54 -17.55
C ARG A 435 -5.45 26.57 -17.06
N PRO A 436 -4.76 25.41 -17.08
CA PRO A 436 -3.43 25.33 -16.55
C PRO A 436 -2.46 26.18 -17.35
N THR A 437 -1.50 26.80 -16.66
CA THR A 437 -0.38 27.48 -17.31
C THR A 437 0.67 26.45 -17.71
N ALA A 438 1.01 26.40 -19.00
CA ALA A 438 2.18 25.67 -19.47
C ALA A 438 3.43 26.54 -19.21
N GLU A 439 4.31 26.08 -18.33
CA GLU A 439 5.64 26.66 -18.19
C GLU A 439 6.48 26.18 -19.36
N LYS A 440 6.39 26.87 -20.51
CA LYS A 440 7.33 26.60 -21.60
C LYS A 440 8.74 26.91 -21.11
N ARG A 441 9.67 25.97 -21.27
CA ARG A 441 11.10 26.28 -21.17
C ARG A 441 11.41 27.39 -22.17
N GLU A 442 12.02 28.48 -21.71
CA GLU A 442 12.53 29.51 -22.61
C GLU A 442 13.55 28.87 -23.56
N VAL A 443 13.19 28.80 -24.84
CA VAL A 443 14.11 28.44 -25.90
C VAL A 443 15.06 29.63 -26.07
N LYS A 444 16.29 29.50 -25.57
CA LYS A 444 17.32 30.54 -25.66
C LYS A 444 17.77 30.77 -27.11
N SER A 445 17.69 29.73 -27.96
CA SER A 445 17.96 29.83 -29.40
C SER A 445 17.44 28.60 -30.15
N ASP A 446 17.40 28.65 -31.47
CA ASP A 446 17.03 27.56 -32.39
C ASP A 446 18.24 26.81 -32.98
N LYS A 447 19.42 26.96 -32.36
CA LYS A 447 20.70 26.43 -32.87
C LYS A 447 20.71 24.93 -33.15
N PHE A 448 19.90 24.16 -32.41
CA PHE A 448 19.75 22.73 -32.54
C PHE A 448 18.38 22.30 -33.07
N ALA A 449 17.61 23.22 -33.65
CA ALA A 449 16.33 22.90 -34.26
C ALA A 449 16.45 21.74 -35.26
N GLY A 450 15.65 20.69 -35.06
CA GLY A 450 15.66 19.48 -35.90
C GLY A 450 16.84 18.54 -35.67
N LYS A 451 17.73 18.83 -34.71
CA LYS A 451 18.86 17.98 -34.34
C LYS A 451 18.53 17.11 -33.13
N SER A 452 19.05 15.89 -33.13
CA SER A 452 18.85 14.92 -32.05
C SER A 452 20.17 14.51 -31.38
N PHE A 453 20.16 14.49 -30.05
CA PHE A 453 21.34 14.23 -29.21
C PHE A 453 21.10 13.00 -28.33
N VAL A 454 22.15 12.22 -28.09
CA VAL A 454 22.17 11.12 -27.12
C VAL A 454 23.40 11.29 -26.23
N PHE A 455 23.25 11.19 -24.92
CA PHE A 455 24.37 11.26 -23.98
C PHE A 455 24.79 9.85 -23.52
N THR A 456 26.09 9.61 -23.43
CA THR A 456 26.67 8.36 -22.90
C THR A 456 27.94 8.63 -22.10
N GLY A 457 28.23 7.77 -21.11
CA GLY A 457 29.28 8.02 -20.11
C GLY A 457 28.88 9.04 -19.04
N THR A 458 29.83 9.33 -18.15
CA THR A 458 29.73 10.31 -17.07
C THR A 458 30.33 11.63 -17.54
N LEU A 459 29.56 12.71 -17.50
CA LEU A 459 30.01 14.05 -17.84
C LEU A 459 30.76 14.65 -16.63
N ALA A 460 31.89 15.32 -16.89
CA ALA A 460 32.80 15.85 -15.88
C ALA A 460 32.35 17.19 -15.31
N ASN A 461 31.73 18.05 -16.14
CA ASN A 461 31.39 19.42 -15.76
C ASN A 461 29.92 19.58 -15.36
N ARG A 462 29.03 18.68 -15.78
CA ARG A 462 27.58 18.76 -15.52
C ARG A 462 26.95 17.40 -15.34
N THR A 463 25.77 17.36 -14.76
CA THR A 463 24.91 16.18 -14.78
C THR A 463 24.36 15.95 -16.20
N ARG A 464 23.93 14.71 -16.47
CA ARG A 464 23.33 14.39 -17.77
C ARG A 464 22.05 15.20 -17.98
N GLU A 465 21.25 15.34 -16.93
CA GLU A 465 20.01 16.09 -16.91
C GLU A 465 20.22 17.57 -17.27
N GLU A 466 21.29 18.20 -16.76
CA GLU A 466 21.67 19.57 -17.12
C GLU A 466 22.08 19.68 -18.59
N ALA A 467 22.86 18.73 -19.11
CA ALA A 467 23.28 18.72 -20.51
C ALA A 467 22.10 18.51 -21.47
N GLU A 468 21.16 17.63 -21.11
CA GLU A 468 19.91 17.41 -21.84
C GLU A 468 19.03 18.66 -21.83
N ALA A 469 18.91 19.34 -20.69
CA ALA A 469 18.19 20.60 -20.57
C ALA A 469 18.79 21.71 -21.45
N ILE A 470 20.13 21.77 -21.56
CA ILE A 470 20.81 22.71 -22.46
C ILE A 470 20.47 22.42 -23.92
N VAL A 471 20.53 21.15 -24.37
CA VAL A 471 20.15 20.79 -25.75
C VAL A 471 18.74 21.26 -26.06
N GLN A 472 17.81 21.04 -25.12
CA GLN A 472 16.41 21.43 -25.27
C GLN A 472 16.22 22.96 -25.25
N GLN A 473 16.96 23.71 -24.42
CA GLN A 473 16.98 25.19 -24.44
C GLN A 473 17.45 25.76 -25.77
N HIS A 474 18.23 25.00 -26.54
CA HIS A 474 18.70 25.37 -27.87
C HIS A 474 17.87 24.74 -29.02
N GLY A 475 16.68 24.19 -28.72
CA GLY A 475 15.74 23.66 -29.71
C GLY A 475 16.02 22.24 -30.21
N GLY A 476 16.96 21.52 -29.58
CA GLY A 476 17.33 20.15 -29.92
C GLY A 476 16.48 19.10 -29.21
N LYS A 477 16.37 17.92 -29.84
CA LYS A 477 15.73 16.74 -29.26
C LYS A 477 16.77 15.88 -28.54
N VAL A 478 16.40 15.28 -27.42
CA VAL A 478 17.24 14.32 -26.69
C VAL A 478 16.59 12.95 -26.78
N SER A 479 17.37 11.90 -27.02
CA SER A 479 16.89 10.52 -27.00
C SER A 479 17.71 9.65 -26.06
N GLY A 480 17.05 8.67 -25.45
CA GLY A 480 17.69 7.64 -24.64
C GLY A 480 18.43 6.58 -25.45
N SER A 481 18.25 6.51 -26.78
CA SER A 481 18.81 5.45 -27.63
C SER A 481 19.44 5.99 -28.91
N VAL A 482 20.51 5.32 -29.38
CA VAL A 482 21.19 5.67 -30.63
C VAL A 482 20.50 4.96 -31.80
N SER A 483 20.10 5.74 -32.80
CA SER A 483 19.48 5.28 -34.04
C SER A 483 20.13 5.96 -35.26
N LYS A 484 19.79 5.53 -36.49
CA LYS A 484 20.22 6.22 -37.72
C LYS A 484 19.69 7.66 -37.84
N LYS A 485 18.68 8.03 -37.05
CA LYS A 485 18.13 9.39 -37.01
C LYS A 485 18.84 10.28 -35.99
N THR A 486 19.73 9.72 -35.17
CA THR A 486 20.51 10.48 -34.18
C THR A 486 21.55 11.34 -34.90
N ASP A 487 21.60 12.65 -34.62
CA ASP A 487 22.59 13.54 -35.21
C ASP A 487 23.90 13.51 -34.43
N TYR A 488 23.83 13.57 -33.09
CA TYR A 488 24.99 13.66 -32.21
C TYR A 488 24.94 12.68 -31.04
N VAL A 489 26.08 12.08 -30.71
CA VAL A 489 26.29 11.35 -29.46
C VAL A 489 27.37 12.05 -28.65
N VAL A 490 27.00 12.61 -27.50
CA VAL A 490 27.93 13.29 -26.59
C VAL A 490 28.47 12.28 -25.59
N VAL A 491 29.79 12.19 -25.50
CA VAL A 491 30.52 11.15 -24.77
C VAL A 491 31.31 11.75 -23.61
N GLY A 492 31.01 11.26 -22.41
CA GLY A 492 31.78 11.50 -21.19
C GLY A 492 32.80 10.40 -20.88
N THR A 493 33.31 10.37 -19.65
CA THR A 493 34.17 9.29 -19.17
C THR A 493 33.40 7.97 -19.06
N ASP A 494 34.07 6.84 -19.34
CA ASP A 494 33.48 5.51 -19.40
C ASP A 494 32.24 5.37 -20.33
N PRO A 495 32.40 5.63 -21.65
CA PRO A 495 31.33 5.41 -22.61
C PRO A 495 30.85 3.95 -22.59
N GLY A 496 29.54 3.76 -22.43
CA GLY A 496 28.91 2.44 -22.48
C GLY A 496 28.56 2.01 -23.91
N SER A 497 27.72 0.97 -24.02
CA SER A 497 27.28 0.35 -25.29
C SER A 497 26.67 1.30 -26.35
N LYS A 498 26.27 2.52 -25.95
CA LYS A 498 25.77 3.56 -26.87
C LYS A 498 26.89 4.15 -27.75
N TYR A 499 28.12 4.22 -27.26
CA TYR A 499 29.28 4.68 -28.02
C TYR A 499 29.62 3.72 -29.16
N ASP A 500 29.63 2.43 -28.86
CA ASP A 500 29.87 1.37 -29.85
C ASP A 500 28.79 1.41 -30.93
N LYS A 501 27.52 1.55 -30.51
CA LYS A 501 26.39 1.69 -31.43
C LYS A 501 26.44 2.96 -32.28
N ALA A 502 26.97 4.06 -31.75
CA ALA A 502 27.17 5.30 -32.50
C ALA A 502 28.23 5.14 -33.60
N LYS A 503 29.33 4.45 -33.30
CA LYS A 503 30.37 4.11 -34.28
C LYS A 503 29.84 3.21 -35.39
N GLU A 504 29.08 2.17 -35.04
CA GLU A 504 28.48 1.25 -36.01
C GLU A 504 27.51 1.95 -36.96
N LEU A 505 26.74 2.91 -36.45
CA LEU A 505 25.73 3.64 -37.22
C LEU A 505 26.27 4.89 -37.93
N GLY A 506 27.56 5.23 -37.74
CA GLY A 506 28.19 6.39 -38.36
C GLY A 506 27.65 7.74 -37.86
N VAL A 507 27.14 7.80 -36.62
CA VAL A 507 26.61 9.02 -36.01
C VAL A 507 27.75 9.91 -35.52
N ALA A 508 27.60 11.24 -35.59
CA ALA A 508 28.65 12.16 -35.15
C ALA A 508 28.85 12.07 -33.63
N ILE A 509 30.10 11.82 -33.21
CA ILE A 509 30.47 11.69 -31.80
C ILE A 509 31.15 12.97 -31.34
N LEU A 510 30.67 13.54 -30.24
CA LEU A 510 31.20 14.75 -29.62
C LEU A 510 31.74 14.43 -28.23
N SER A 511 32.86 15.01 -27.86
CA SER A 511 33.28 15.13 -26.46
C SER A 511 32.42 16.16 -25.72
N GLU A 512 32.41 16.09 -24.38
CA GLU A 512 31.75 17.09 -23.54
C GLU A 512 32.23 18.53 -23.85
N SER A 513 33.53 18.72 -24.07
CA SER A 513 34.11 20.04 -24.40
C SER A 513 33.67 20.57 -25.77
N GLU A 514 33.41 19.69 -26.74
CA GLU A 514 32.90 20.06 -28.05
C GLU A 514 31.42 20.41 -27.98
N PHE A 515 30.66 19.67 -27.18
CA PHE A 515 29.27 20.00 -26.87
C PHE A 515 29.17 21.40 -26.23
N GLU A 516 30.00 21.71 -25.23
CA GLU A 516 30.03 23.03 -24.57
C GLU A 516 30.32 24.19 -25.53
N LYS A 517 31.28 24.00 -26.45
CA LYS A 517 31.58 24.98 -27.51
C LYS A 517 30.39 25.19 -28.44
N LEU A 518 29.62 24.14 -28.74
CA LEU A 518 28.42 24.27 -29.57
C LEU A 518 27.31 25.07 -28.88
N VAL A 519 27.27 25.14 -27.56
CA VAL A 519 26.23 25.91 -26.83
C VAL A 519 26.74 27.23 -26.26
N GLY A 520 28.03 27.55 -26.44
CA GLY A 520 28.64 28.78 -25.97
C GLY A 520 28.84 28.81 -24.45
N LEU A 521 28.95 27.64 -23.82
CA LEU A 521 29.29 27.51 -22.40
C LEU A 521 30.82 27.49 -22.28
N LYS A 522 31.35 28.22 -21.28
CA LYS A 522 32.78 28.26 -20.96
C LYS A 522 33.18 27.14 -20.03
#